data_AF-A0AAW4KWF4-F1
#
_entry.id   AF-A0AAW4KWF4-F1
#
_cell.length_a   1.000
_cell.length_b   1.000
_cell.length_c   1.000
_cell.angle_alpha   90.00
_cell.angle_beta   90.00
_cell.angle_gamma   90.00
#
_symmetry.space_group_name_H-M   'P 1'
#
loop_
_entity.id
_entity.type
_entity.pdbx_description
1 polymer ?
#
loop_
_entity_poly.entity_id
_entity_poly.type
_entity_poly.pdbx_seq_one_letter_code
_entity_poly.pdbx_strand_id
1 'polypeptide(L)'
;GRTYDWSIKQHIIGRGAQDLADYVVKALDLPITPAEFLEIREPLMSERFPKALGMPGAEALVRHLKAHNIPIAVGTSSSRNSFGHSLWV
;
A
#
# COMPACT_ATOMS: atom_id res chain seq x y z
N GLY A 1 -10.19 8.22 21.67
CA GLY A 1 -9.92 7.88 20.25
C GLY A 1 -9.69 6.40 20.13
N ARG A 2 -9.83 5.83 18.93
CA ARG A 2 -9.62 4.39 18.67
C ARG A 2 -8.17 4.13 18.27
N THR A 3 -7.64 2.96 18.64
CA THR A 3 -6.23 2.62 18.41
C THR A 3 -6.11 1.70 17.20
N TYR A 4 -5.37 2.15 16.20
CA TYR A 4 -4.94 1.30 15.08
C TYR A 4 -3.48 0.90 15.33
N ASP A 5 -3.25 -0.33 15.79
CA ASP A 5 -1.93 -0.86 16.10
C ASP A 5 -1.65 -2.17 15.33
N TRP A 6 -0.59 -2.88 15.73
CA TRP A 6 -0.21 -4.15 15.11
C TRP A 6 -1.27 -5.26 15.28
N SER A 7 -2.05 -5.25 16.37
CA SER A 7 -3.12 -6.22 16.60
C SER A 7 -4.21 -6.12 15.52
N ILE A 8 -4.48 -4.91 15.03
CA ILE A 8 -5.41 -4.67 13.92
C ILE A 8 -4.71 -4.87 12.58
N LYS A 9 -3.53 -4.27 12.39
CA LYS A 9 -2.81 -4.29 11.10
C LYS A 9 -2.49 -5.70 10.61
N GLN A 10 -2.09 -6.61 11.51
CA GLN A 10 -1.73 -7.97 11.10
C GLN A 10 -2.88 -8.74 10.45
N HIS A 11 -4.13 -8.41 10.79
CA HIS A 11 -5.29 -9.09 10.26
C HIS A 11 -5.66 -8.66 8.84
N ILE A 12 -5.17 -7.51 8.36
CA ILE A 12 -5.54 -6.97 7.04
C ILE A 12 -4.46 -7.15 5.98
N ILE A 13 -3.25 -7.54 6.37
CA ILE A 13 -2.15 -7.80 5.43
C ILE A 13 -2.56 -8.95 4.50
N GLY A 14 -2.42 -8.74 3.18
CA GLY A 14 -2.77 -9.74 2.16
C GLY A 14 -4.25 -9.81 1.79
N ARG A 15 -5.14 -9.02 2.41
CA ARG A 15 -6.56 -8.96 2.05
C ARG A 15 -6.85 -8.05 0.87
N GLY A 16 -7.94 -8.35 0.16
CA GLY A 16 -8.54 -7.43 -0.81
C GLY A 16 -9.09 -6.17 -0.12
N ALA A 17 -9.31 -5.11 -0.91
CA ALA A 17 -9.74 -3.81 -0.37
C ALA A 17 -11.07 -3.86 0.40
N GLN A 18 -12.04 -4.65 -0.09
CA GLN A 18 -13.34 -4.82 0.58
C GLN A 18 -13.21 -5.57 1.90
N ASP A 19 -12.60 -6.77 1.89
CA ASP A 19 -12.37 -7.55 3.12
C ASP A 19 -11.58 -6.78 4.19
N LEU A 20 -10.61 -5.96 3.75
CA LEU A 20 -9.86 -5.05 4.62
C LEU A 20 -10.78 -4.00 5.24
N ALA A 21 -11.60 -3.34 4.42
CA ALA A 21 -12.50 -2.28 4.89
C ALA A 21 -13.54 -2.84 5.88
N ASP A 22 -14.13 -3.99 5.57
CA ASP A 22 -15.07 -4.71 6.43
C ASP A 22 -14.43 -5.00 7.79
N TYR A 23 -13.21 -5.55 7.79
CA TYR A 23 -12.50 -5.85 9.02
C TYR A 23 -12.20 -4.60 9.83
N VAL A 24 -11.66 -3.54 9.22
CA VAL A 24 -11.26 -2.31 9.92
C VAL A 24 -12.46 -1.59 10.53
N VAL A 25 -13.55 -1.43 9.75
CA VAL A 25 -14.78 -0.81 10.24
C VAL A 25 -15.33 -1.58 11.43
N LYS A 26 -15.38 -2.91 11.35
CA LYS A 26 -15.88 -3.76 12.45
C LYS A 26 -14.96 -3.76 13.67
N ALA A 27 -13.65 -3.99 13.47
CA ALA A 27 -12.69 -4.13 14.56
C ALA A 27 -12.49 -2.83 15.34
N LEU A 28 -12.67 -1.69 14.68
CA LEU A 28 -12.64 -0.38 15.30
C LEU A 28 -14.04 0.21 15.54
N ASP A 29 -15.13 -0.54 15.33
CA ASP A 29 -16.51 -0.06 15.54
C ASP A 29 -16.82 1.30 14.85
N LEU A 30 -16.24 1.55 13.66
CA LEU A 30 -16.31 2.86 13.01
C LEU A 30 -17.76 3.21 12.60
N PRO A 31 -18.17 4.49 12.70
CA PRO A 31 -19.54 4.93 12.41
C PRO A 31 -19.68 5.27 10.93
N ILE A 32 -19.08 4.44 10.07
CA ILE A 32 -19.09 4.55 8.61
C ILE A 32 -19.16 3.15 8.03
N THR A 33 -19.67 3.04 6.81
CA THR A 33 -19.68 1.81 6.06
C THR A 33 -18.28 1.47 5.50
N PRO A 34 -18.02 0.20 5.17
CA PRO A 34 -16.81 -0.21 4.46
C PRO A 34 -16.59 0.53 3.13
N ALA A 35 -17.68 0.84 2.41
CA ALA A 35 -17.62 1.62 1.18
C ALA A 35 -17.15 3.06 1.43
N GLU A 36 -17.75 3.76 2.38
CA GLU A 36 -17.33 5.11 2.78
C GLU A 36 -15.88 5.12 3.29
N PHE A 37 -15.46 4.08 4.03
CA PHE A 37 -14.05 3.94 4.44
C PHE A 37 -13.10 3.93 3.25
N LEU A 38 -13.43 3.20 2.18
CA LEU A 38 -12.61 3.15 0.97
C LEU A 38 -12.61 4.48 0.22
N GLU A 39 -13.76 5.13 0.10
CA GLU A 39 -13.90 6.45 -0.54
C GLU A 39 -13.07 7.53 0.18
N ILE A 40 -13.07 7.53 1.52
CA ILE A 40 -12.27 8.45 2.33
C ILE A 40 -10.77 8.14 2.21
N ARG A 41 -10.41 6.85 2.11
CA ARG A 41 -9.01 6.41 2.09
C ARG A 41 -8.31 6.69 0.77
N GLU A 42 -9.01 6.58 -0.36
CA GLU A 42 -8.42 6.71 -1.69
C GLU A 42 -7.68 8.05 -1.95
N PRO A 43 -8.26 9.24 -1.68
CA PRO A 43 -7.55 10.50 -1.88
C PRO A 43 -6.34 10.64 -0.95
N LEU A 44 -6.43 10.14 0.29
CA LEU A 44 -5.31 10.15 1.25
C LEU A 44 -4.13 9.30 0.75
N MET A 45 -4.42 8.15 0.13
CA MET A 45 -3.39 7.29 -0.45
C MET A 45 -2.81 7.91 -1.71
N SER A 46 -3.65 8.44 -2.60
CA SER A 46 -3.21 9.12 -3.83
C SER A 46 -2.28 10.29 -3.55
N GLU A 47 -2.52 11.06 -2.48
CA GLU A 47 -1.62 12.15 -2.08
C GLU A 47 -0.28 11.66 -1.51
N ARG A 48 -0.26 10.46 -0.90
CA ARG A 48 0.91 9.92 -0.19
C ARG A 48 1.80 9.04 -1.06
N PHE A 49 1.25 8.31 -2.03
CA PHE A 49 2.03 7.41 -2.89
C PHE A 49 3.19 8.10 -3.62
N PRO A 50 3.04 9.30 -4.21
CA PRO A 50 4.15 9.99 -4.86
C PRO A 50 5.29 10.37 -3.90
N LYS A 51 5.00 10.46 -2.59
CA LYS A 51 5.95 10.82 -1.54
C LYS A 51 6.65 9.59 -0.94
N ALA A 52 6.29 8.37 -1.35
CA ALA A 52 6.92 7.16 -0.86
C ALA A 52 8.40 7.12 -1.29
N LEU A 53 9.29 6.75 -0.37
CA LEU A 53 10.72 6.61 -0.66
C LEU A 53 11.06 5.14 -0.93
N GLY A 54 12.09 4.92 -1.75
CA GLY A 54 12.68 3.60 -1.91
C GLY A 54 13.20 3.05 -0.57
N MET A 55 13.10 1.75 -0.38
CA MET A 55 13.68 1.10 0.80
C MET A 55 15.21 1.22 0.77
N PRO A 56 15.88 1.37 1.93
CA PRO A 56 17.34 1.43 1.99
C PRO A 56 17.99 0.26 1.25
N GLY A 57 18.91 0.56 0.34
CA GLY A 57 19.64 -0.44 -0.46
C GLY A 57 18.91 -0.96 -1.71
N ALA A 58 17.61 -0.70 -1.88
CA ALA A 58 16.87 -1.17 -3.05
C ALA A 58 17.44 -0.60 -4.37
N GLU A 59 17.70 0.71 -4.41
CA GLU A 59 18.30 1.35 -5.58
C GLU A 59 19.71 0.83 -5.89
N ALA A 60 20.55 0.68 -4.86
CA ALA A 60 21.91 0.18 -5.01
C ALA A 60 21.91 -1.24 -5.59
N LEU A 61 21.00 -2.10 -5.13
CA LEU A 61 20.82 -3.46 -5.65
C LEU A 61 20.39 -3.44 -7.12
N VAL A 62 19.36 -2.67 -7.48
CA VAL A 62 18.88 -2.56 -8.86
C VAL A 62 20.00 -2.10 -9.80
N ARG A 63 20.76 -1.06 -9.40
CA ARG A 63 21.90 -0.55 -10.18
C ARG A 63 23.00 -1.60 -10.33
N HIS A 64 23.33 -2.34 -9.27
CA HIS A 64 24.35 -3.39 -9.30
C HIS A 64 23.97 -4.53 -10.25
N LEU A 65 22.74 -5.04 -10.15
CA LEU A 65 22.23 -6.11 -11.01
C LEU A 65 22.23 -5.66 -12.48
N LYS A 66 21.80 -4.42 -12.74
CA LYS A 66 21.85 -3.83 -14.08
C LYS A 66 23.28 -3.74 -14.63
N ALA A 67 24.25 -3.31 -13.82
CA ALA A 67 25.65 -3.21 -14.23
C ALA A 67 26.29 -4.57 -14.58
N HIS A 68 25.76 -5.66 -14.02
CA HIS A 68 26.21 -7.03 -14.29
C HIS A 68 25.34 -7.76 -15.32
N ASN A 69 24.46 -7.04 -16.02
CA ASN A 69 23.54 -7.60 -17.03
C ASN A 69 22.64 -8.73 -16.49
N ILE A 70 22.29 -8.68 -15.20
CA ILE A 70 21.33 -9.62 -14.60
C ILE A 70 19.90 -9.17 -14.96
N PRO A 71 19.06 -10.02 -15.60
CA PRO A 71 17.68 -9.68 -15.88
C PRO A 71 16.88 -9.44 -14.60
N ILE A 72 16.13 -8.35 -14.56
CA ILE A 72 15.27 -7.96 -13.44
C ILE A 72 13.89 -7.56 -13.95
N ALA A 73 12.86 -7.80 -13.14
CA ALA A 73 11.48 -7.42 -13.42
C ALA A 73 10.78 -6.95 -12.14
N VAL A 74 9.71 -6.17 -12.29
CA VAL A 74 8.85 -5.72 -11.19
C VAL A 74 7.61 -6.61 -11.13
N GLY A 75 7.35 -7.22 -9.98
CA GLY A 75 6.11 -7.91 -9.67
C GLY A 75 5.35 -7.17 -8.58
N THR A 76 4.13 -6.71 -8.88
CA THR A 76 3.29 -5.96 -7.92
C THR A 76 1.81 -6.32 -8.06
N SER A 77 1.10 -6.36 -6.92
CA SER A 77 -0.36 -6.48 -6.87
C SER A 77 -1.07 -5.12 -6.93
N SER A 78 -0.33 -4.02 -7.02
CA SER A 78 -0.90 -2.68 -7.17
C SER A 78 -1.65 -2.53 -8.49
N SER A 79 -2.76 -1.79 -8.46
CA SER A 79 -3.44 -1.37 -9.68
C SER A 79 -2.55 -0.43 -10.50
N ARG A 80 -2.85 -0.27 -11.80
CA ARG A 80 -2.15 0.74 -12.64
C ARG A 80 -2.30 2.15 -12.08
N ASN A 81 -3.45 2.50 -11.51
CA ASN A 81 -3.70 3.81 -10.91
C ASN A 81 -2.72 4.05 -9.74
N SER A 82 -2.67 3.12 -8.80
CA SER A 82 -1.80 3.22 -7.62
C SER A 82 -0.31 3.17 -8.00
N PHE A 83 0.05 2.35 -8.99
CA PHE A 83 1.42 2.24 -9.49
C PHE A 83 1.87 3.53 -10.20
N GLY A 84 1.02 4.10 -11.06
CA GLY A 84 1.34 5.33 -11.81
C GLY A 84 1.53 6.57 -10.93
N HIS A 85 0.93 6.60 -9.73
CA HIS A 85 1.18 7.65 -8.74
C HIS A 85 2.56 7.55 -8.07
N SER A 86 3.23 6.39 -8.14
CA SER A 86 4.56 6.22 -7.58
C SER A 86 5.59 6.70 -8.61
N LEU A 87 6.24 7.85 -8.35
CA LEU A 87 7.23 8.50 -9.22
C LEU A 87 8.54 7.71 -9.43
N TRP A 88 8.62 6.46 -8.96
CA TRP A 88 9.82 5.64 -8.95
C TRP A 88 9.67 4.44 -9.89
N VAL A 89 9.63 4.72 -11.19
CA VAL A 89 9.84 3.71 -12.24
C VAL A 89 10.63 4.34 -13.37
#